data_AF-A0A024WYJ1-F1
#
_entry.id   AF-A0A024WYJ1-F1
#
_cell.length_a   1.000
_cell.length_b   1.000
_cell.length_c   1.000
_cell.angle_alpha   90.00
_cell.angle_beta   90.00
_cell.angle_gamma   90.00
#
_symmetry.space_group_name_H-M   'P 1'
#
loop_
_entity.id
_entity.type
_entity.pdbx_description
1 polymer ?
#
loop_
_entity_poly.entity_id
_entity_poly.type
_entity_poly.pdbx_seq_one_letter_code
_entity_poly.pdbx_strand_id
1 'polypeptide(L)'
;MKEISEKIEEILKNGDKKPGQPTTQKDWWEKNGERIWEGMICALTYTEEEGPRGQPLKQNESLKDKLIDKKTGKPQKNGDNDYTYENVELQDQNDGRKGGDNPKLSDFVKLPPFFRWLHEWGESFCRERAKRLAQIKKECAQDDKPCSGYGEDCKDQLSDDPSTDADLKCPSCATPCGLYKRWIGRKKIEFDKQEKAYNEQKAKCQTQSNGDQGNKAGNVFCGTLENYKEAKEFLQKLGSCSKNENGVGKTVFENTEETFQHAKDCNPCSKFNVNCKKAKCTSADKKVTCNGNNGGTTTITAKDIENKTDVNNIVMLVSDNVENVFEHVLDECVLGDCKSSGIFKGFRKEQWKCGKVCGYVVCKSENGNGRENQNKIITIRGLVEHWVHNFLEDYNKIRKKLNLCVKNRKDPKCIKYCVDTWINEKRKEWQQITERLNEQYKNDNQPDYSVKTILEELIPKIAVVNDQDNVIKLS
;
A
#
# COMPACT_ATOMS: atom_id res chain seq x y z
N MET A 1 12.63 4.05 -24.18
CA MET A 1 11.39 4.13 -24.99
C MET A 1 11.59 4.91 -26.27
N LYS A 2 11.96 6.20 -26.21
CA LYS A 2 12.19 7.03 -27.41
C LYS A 2 13.20 6.41 -28.38
N GLU A 3 14.39 6.05 -27.90
CA GLU A 3 15.43 5.40 -28.71
C GLU A 3 14.97 4.08 -29.37
N ILE A 4 14.13 3.30 -28.68
CA ILE A 4 13.60 2.04 -29.23
C ILE A 4 12.58 2.34 -30.33
N SER A 5 11.68 3.29 -30.09
CA SER A 5 10.68 3.71 -31.08
C SER A 5 11.34 4.25 -32.34
N GLU A 6 12.37 5.09 -32.18
CA GLU A 6 13.14 5.67 -33.28
C GLU A 6 13.86 4.58 -34.09
N LYS A 7 14.47 3.60 -33.41
CA LYS A 7 15.10 2.46 -34.09
C LYS A 7 14.09 1.57 -34.82
N ILE A 8 12.91 1.34 -34.26
CA ILE A 8 11.85 0.59 -34.95
C ILE A 8 11.43 1.32 -36.22
N GLU A 9 11.24 2.64 -36.14
CA GLU A 9 10.94 3.45 -37.33
C GLU A 9 12.05 3.35 -38.38
N GLU A 10 13.31 3.45 -37.96
CA GLU A 10 14.46 3.33 -38.86
C GLU A 10 14.49 1.96 -39.56
N ILE A 11 14.35 0.87 -38.81
CA ILE A 11 14.37 -0.50 -39.34
C ILE A 11 13.24 -0.72 -40.35
N LEU A 12 12.02 -0.30 -40.01
CA LEU A 12 10.85 -0.49 -40.87
C LEU A 12 10.89 0.37 -42.13
N LYS A 13 11.52 1.56 -42.06
CA LYS A 13 11.76 2.42 -43.24
C LYS A 13 12.88 1.87 -44.14
N ASN A 14 13.82 1.10 -43.59
CA ASN A 14 15.03 0.62 -44.29
C ASN A 14 14.97 -0.86 -44.75
N GLY A 15 13.90 -1.62 -44.45
CA GLY A 15 13.72 -3.01 -44.89
C GLY A 15 13.60 -3.19 -46.41
N ASP A 16 14.03 -4.34 -46.92
CA ASP A 16 14.21 -4.64 -48.36
C ASP A 16 13.08 -4.14 -49.27
N LYS A 17 13.44 -3.17 -50.11
CA LYS A 17 12.56 -2.43 -51.01
C LYS A 17 11.99 -3.34 -52.11
N LYS A 18 10.68 -3.58 -52.09
CA LYS A 18 9.90 -3.61 -53.33
C LYS A 18 9.51 -2.16 -53.69
N PRO A 19 9.57 -1.73 -54.96
CA PRO A 19 9.20 -0.37 -55.32
C PRO A 19 7.71 -0.16 -55.08
N GLY A 20 7.36 0.82 -54.24
CA GLY A 20 5.99 1.33 -54.12
C GLY A 20 5.25 1.03 -52.81
N GLN A 21 5.83 1.32 -51.65
CA GLN A 21 5.20 1.95 -50.46
C GLN A 21 6.03 1.65 -49.19
N PRO A 22 6.32 2.64 -48.33
CA PRO A 22 6.91 2.37 -47.02
C PRO A 22 5.94 1.48 -46.22
N THR A 23 6.44 0.37 -45.65
CA THR A 23 5.65 -0.46 -44.74
C THR A 23 5.42 0.34 -43.46
N THR A 24 4.17 0.68 -43.16
CA THR A 24 3.88 1.37 -41.90
C THR A 24 4.04 0.40 -40.73
N GLN A 25 4.25 0.92 -39.52
CA GLN A 25 4.25 0.10 -38.30
C GLN A 25 2.96 -0.73 -38.16
N LYS A 26 1.83 -0.16 -38.60
CA LYS A 26 0.53 -0.82 -38.59
C LYS A 26 0.51 -2.02 -39.54
N ASP A 27 0.90 -1.84 -40.80
CA ASP A 27 0.93 -2.92 -41.79
C ASP A 27 1.88 -4.05 -41.35
N TRP A 28 3.02 -3.68 -40.75
CA TRP A 28 3.95 -4.67 -40.22
C TRP A 28 3.34 -5.45 -39.05
N TRP A 29 2.66 -4.77 -38.13
CA TRP A 29 1.98 -5.44 -37.01
C TRP A 29 0.86 -6.36 -37.49
N GLU A 30 0.01 -5.91 -38.42
CA GLU A 30 -1.07 -6.74 -38.98
C GLU A 30 -0.55 -8.01 -39.65
N LYS A 31 0.64 -7.95 -40.28
CA LYS A 31 1.29 -9.10 -40.90
C LYS A 31 1.98 -10.05 -39.91
N ASN A 32 2.52 -9.54 -38.80
CA ASN A 32 3.41 -10.31 -37.92
C ASN A 32 2.83 -10.60 -36.52
N GLY A 33 1.75 -9.93 -36.11
CA GLY A 33 1.18 -10.06 -34.76
C GLY A 33 0.79 -11.50 -34.39
N GLU A 34 0.20 -12.24 -35.33
CA GLU A 34 -0.12 -13.67 -35.13
C GLU A 34 1.16 -14.48 -34.85
N ARG A 35 2.23 -14.29 -35.61
CA ARG A 35 3.50 -15.01 -35.43
C ARG A 35 4.21 -14.63 -34.12
N ILE A 36 4.09 -13.37 -33.71
CA ILE A 36 4.60 -12.92 -32.41
C ILE A 36 3.84 -13.65 -31.30
N TRP A 37 2.51 -13.76 -31.42
CA TRP A 37 1.69 -14.52 -30.48
C TRP A 37 2.03 -16.02 -30.45
N GLU A 38 2.25 -16.65 -31.61
CA GLU A 38 2.74 -18.03 -31.70
C GLU A 38 4.06 -18.20 -30.92
N GLY A 39 4.99 -17.26 -31.06
CA GLY A 39 6.24 -17.22 -30.30
C GLY A 39 6.03 -17.07 -28.79
N MET A 40 5.09 -16.21 -28.37
CA MET A 40 4.75 -16.02 -26.95
C MET A 40 4.16 -17.30 -26.34
N ILE A 41 3.22 -17.95 -27.02
CA ILE A 41 2.64 -19.23 -26.57
C ILE A 41 3.72 -20.33 -26.52
N CYS A 42 4.62 -20.37 -27.50
CA CYS A 42 5.76 -21.28 -27.50
C CYS A 42 6.64 -21.09 -26.25
N ALA A 43 6.96 -19.85 -25.90
CA ALA A 43 7.77 -19.54 -24.72
C ALA A 43 7.15 -20.04 -23.41
N LEU A 44 5.81 -19.98 -23.26
CA LEU A 44 5.09 -20.47 -22.07
C LEU A 44 5.27 -21.98 -21.82
N THR A 45 5.67 -22.74 -22.83
CA THR A 45 5.90 -24.19 -22.69
C THR A 45 7.25 -24.51 -22.05
N TYR A 46 8.12 -23.53 -21.80
CA TYR A 46 9.41 -23.72 -21.16
C TYR A 46 9.36 -23.35 -19.68
N THR A 47 10.05 -24.12 -18.85
CA THR A 47 10.18 -23.80 -17.42
C THR A 47 11.40 -22.92 -17.20
N GLU A 48 11.22 -21.82 -16.48
CA GLU A 48 12.29 -20.99 -15.91
C GLU A 48 12.90 -21.70 -14.69
N GLU A 49 13.40 -22.93 -14.85
CA GLU A 49 14.29 -23.48 -13.81
C GLU A 49 15.64 -22.79 -13.95
N GLU A 50 16.17 -22.23 -12.85
CA GLU A 50 17.50 -21.61 -12.75
C GLU A 50 18.60 -22.67 -13.01
N GLY A 51 18.76 -23.08 -14.26
CA GLY A 51 19.91 -23.85 -14.70
C GLY A 51 21.17 -22.96 -14.73
N PRO A 52 22.37 -23.56 -14.63
CA PRO A 52 23.62 -22.84 -14.87
C PRO A 52 23.56 -22.12 -16.23
N ARG A 53 24.05 -20.87 -16.27
CA ARG A 53 24.19 -20.09 -17.52
C ARG A 53 24.78 -20.95 -18.63
N GLY A 54 24.05 -21.11 -19.73
CA GLY A 54 24.50 -21.84 -20.93
C GLY A 54 23.86 -23.22 -21.13
N GLN A 55 22.97 -23.68 -20.24
CA GLN A 55 22.16 -24.88 -20.51
C GLN A 55 20.86 -24.54 -21.27
N PRO A 56 20.38 -25.42 -22.18
CA PRO A 56 19.09 -25.26 -22.84
C PRO A 56 17.94 -25.27 -21.82
N LEU A 57 16.96 -24.39 -22.00
CA LEU A 57 15.73 -24.40 -21.20
C LEU A 57 14.99 -25.73 -21.39
N LYS A 58 14.44 -26.26 -20.30
CA LYS A 58 13.64 -27.49 -20.34
C LYS A 58 12.21 -27.17 -20.76
N GLN A 59 11.70 -27.90 -21.74
CA GLN A 59 10.32 -27.77 -22.22
C GLN A 59 9.40 -28.73 -21.44
N ASN A 60 8.25 -28.23 -21.01
CA ASN A 60 7.19 -29.02 -20.41
C ASN A 60 6.29 -29.59 -21.52
N GLU A 61 6.54 -30.85 -21.90
CA GLU A 61 5.79 -31.53 -22.95
C GLU A 61 4.28 -31.60 -22.67
N SER A 62 3.87 -31.77 -21.40
CA SER A 62 2.44 -31.80 -21.07
C SER A 62 1.75 -30.46 -21.28
N LEU A 63 2.45 -29.34 -21.07
CA LEU A 63 1.91 -28.00 -21.30
C LEU A 63 1.94 -27.65 -22.79
N LYS A 64 3.01 -28.03 -23.48
CA LYS A 64 3.13 -27.91 -24.94
C LYS A 64 1.99 -28.60 -25.67
N ASP A 65 1.67 -29.83 -25.28
CA ASP A 65 0.57 -30.63 -25.84
C ASP A 65 -0.83 -30.04 -25.61
N LYS A 66 -0.96 -29.11 -24.66
CA LYS A 66 -2.20 -28.38 -24.38
C LYS A 66 -2.31 -27.06 -25.14
N LEU A 67 -1.18 -26.41 -25.39
CA LEU A 67 -1.11 -25.06 -25.95
C LEU A 67 -0.76 -25.04 -27.44
N ILE A 68 -0.14 -26.08 -27.99
CA ILE A 68 0.38 -26.13 -29.36
C ILE A 68 -0.08 -27.40 -30.07
N ASP A 69 -0.73 -27.22 -31.21
CA ASP A 69 -1.12 -28.31 -32.09
C ASP A 69 0.12 -28.98 -32.71
N LYS A 70 0.28 -30.29 -32.47
CA LYS A 70 1.45 -31.07 -32.92
C LYS A 70 1.61 -31.15 -34.44
N LYS A 71 0.53 -31.00 -35.21
CA LYS A 71 0.56 -31.14 -36.68
C LYS A 71 0.95 -29.84 -37.36
N THR A 72 0.48 -28.72 -36.82
CA THR A 72 0.63 -27.39 -37.42
C THR A 72 1.71 -26.55 -36.75
N GLY A 73 2.08 -26.87 -35.51
CA GLY A 73 3.00 -26.06 -34.70
C GLY A 73 2.40 -24.75 -34.21
N LYS A 74 1.09 -24.56 -34.37
CA LYS A 74 0.36 -23.32 -34.02
C LYS A 74 -0.36 -23.44 -32.67
N PRO A 75 -0.75 -22.31 -32.04
CA PRO A 75 -1.59 -22.31 -30.86
C PRO A 75 -2.84 -23.17 -31.04
N GLN A 76 -3.11 -23.99 -30.04
CA GLN A 76 -4.07 -25.07 -30.11
C GLN A 76 -5.51 -24.57 -29.93
N LYS A 77 -6.45 -25.28 -30.55
CA LYS A 77 -7.89 -25.12 -30.34
C LYS A 77 -8.45 -26.44 -29.84
N ASN A 78 -8.84 -26.47 -28.56
CA ASN A 78 -9.27 -27.67 -27.84
C ASN A 78 -10.63 -27.46 -27.21
N GLY A 79 -11.70 -27.94 -27.85
CA GLY A 79 -13.06 -27.86 -27.31
C GLY A 79 -13.42 -26.42 -26.95
N ASP A 80 -13.57 -26.14 -25.66
CA ASP A 80 -13.94 -24.83 -25.10
C ASP A 80 -12.79 -23.79 -25.08
N ASN A 81 -11.53 -24.19 -25.30
CA ASN A 81 -10.38 -23.28 -25.28
C ASN A 81 -9.82 -23.06 -26.69
N ASP A 82 -9.66 -21.80 -27.08
CA ASP A 82 -9.06 -21.40 -28.36
C ASP A 82 -7.88 -20.46 -28.08
N TYR A 83 -6.63 -20.93 -28.25
CA TYR A 83 -5.43 -20.12 -28.00
C TYR A 83 -4.97 -19.34 -29.23
N THR A 84 -5.73 -19.37 -30.34
CA THR A 84 -5.38 -18.63 -31.55
C THR A 84 -5.51 -17.13 -31.33
N TYR A 85 -4.66 -16.34 -32.00
CA TYR A 85 -4.55 -14.89 -31.78
C TYR A 85 -5.90 -14.14 -31.90
N GLU A 86 -6.77 -14.56 -32.81
CA GLU A 86 -8.07 -13.92 -33.09
C GLU A 86 -9.21 -14.34 -32.14
N ASN A 87 -9.04 -15.44 -31.42
CA ASN A 87 -10.12 -16.06 -30.65
C ASN A 87 -9.81 -16.24 -29.17
N VAL A 88 -8.54 -16.12 -28.77
CA VAL A 88 -8.18 -16.23 -27.36
C VAL A 88 -8.87 -15.14 -26.55
N GLU A 89 -9.68 -15.61 -25.61
CA GLU A 89 -10.41 -14.79 -24.67
C GLU A 89 -9.54 -14.52 -23.45
N LEU A 90 -9.58 -13.28 -22.96
CA LEU A 90 -9.00 -12.92 -21.67
C LEU A 90 -9.97 -13.38 -20.57
N GLN A 91 -9.96 -14.68 -20.29
CA GLN A 91 -10.78 -15.27 -19.24
C GLN A 91 -10.15 -15.03 -17.87
N ASP A 92 -10.97 -14.54 -16.94
CA ASP A 92 -10.58 -14.48 -15.55
C ASP A 92 -11.07 -15.74 -14.81
N GLN A 93 -10.13 -16.62 -14.44
CA GLN A 93 -10.42 -17.95 -13.87
C GLN A 93 -11.19 -17.89 -12.53
N ASN A 94 -11.17 -16.75 -11.84
CA ASN A 94 -11.92 -16.55 -10.61
C ASN A 94 -13.31 -15.95 -10.85
N ASP A 95 -13.72 -15.75 -12.10
CA ASP A 95 -14.84 -14.85 -12.36
C ASP A 95 -16.23 -15.47 -12.14
N GLY A 96 -16.37 -16.80 -12.08
CA GLY A 96 -17.66 -17.48 -11.82
C GLY A 96 -18.77 -17.18 -12.86
N ARG A 97 -18.57 -16.19 -13.74
CA ARG A 97 -19.36 -15.92 -14.93
C ARG A 97 -19.03 -16.96 -15.97
N LYS A 98 -19.69 -18.11 -15.88
CA LYS A 98 -20.01 -18.85 -17.10
C LYS A 98 -21.07 -18.05 -17.84
N GLY A 99 -20.67 -17.21 -18.79
CA GLY A 99 -21.59 -16.52 -19.71
C GLY A 99 -21.60 -14.99 -19.71
N GLY A 100 -20.44 -14.33 -19.58
CA GLY A 100 -20.28 -12.94 -20.04
C GLY A 100 -19.22 -12.91 -21.14
N ASP A 101 -19.45 -12.15 -22.22
CA ASP A 101 -18.51 -12.02 -23.36
C ASP A 101 -17.13 -11.58 -22.87
N ASN A 102 -16.22 -12.54 -22.68
CA ASN A 102 -14.84 -12.23 -22.32
C ASN A 102 -14.20 -11.49 -23.51
N PRO A 103 -13.47 -10.39 -23.28
CA PRO A 103 -12.86 -9.68 -24.38
C PRO A 103 -11.79 -10.55 -25.03
N LYS A 104 -11.82 -10.61 -26.36
CA LYS A 104 -10.75 -11.24 -27.15
C LYS A 104 -9.46 -10.44 -27.00
N LEU A 105 -8.32 -11.13 -26.93
CA LEU A 105 -7.00 -10.48 -26.93
C LEU A 105 -6.84 -9.55 -28.12
N SER A 106 -7.26 -10.01 -29.31
CA SER A 106 -7.21 -9.23 -30.54
C SER A 106 -7.98 -7.92 -30.46
N ASP A 107 -8.99 -7.81 -29.60
CA ASP A 107 -9.76 -6.58 -29.40
C ASP A 107 -9.21 -5.74 -28.25
N PHE A 108 -8.72 -6.39 -27.19
CA PHE A 108 -8.02 -5.73 -26.09
C PHE A 108 -6.79 -4.96 -26.56
N VAL A 109 -5.94 -5.53 -27.42
CA VAL A 109 -4.72 -4.86 -27.92
C VAL A 109 -5.01 -3.64 -28.78
N LYS A 110 -6.26 -3.48 -29.26
CA LYS A 110 -6.70 -2.34 -30.08
C LYS A 110 -7.23 -1.17 -29.24
N LEU A 111 -7.48 -1.38 -27.94
CA LEU A 111 -7.89 -0.31 -27.03
C LEU A 111 -6.77 0.73 -26.91
N PRO A 112 -7.06 2.02 -26.68
CA PRO A 112 -6.00 3.01 -26.50
C PRO A 112 -5.09 2.65 -25.31
N PRO A 113 -3.77 2.89 -25.40
CA PRO A 113 -2.81 2.43 -24.39
C PRO A 113 -3.15 2.81 -22.95
N PHE A 114 -3.64 4.05 -22.74
CA PHE A 114 -4.06 4.52 -21.43
C PHE A 114 -5.15 3.63 -20.80
N PHE A 115 -6.17 3.25 -21.56
CA PHE A 115 -7.28 2.45 -21.05
C PHE A 115 -6.90 0.99 -20.85
N ARG A 116 -5.96 0.45 -21.63
CA ARG A 116 -5.36 -0.87 -21.33
C ARG A 116 -4.62 -0.85 -20.01
N TRP A 117 -3.78 0.16 -19.79
CA TRP A 117 -3.05 0.30 -18.53
C TRP A 117 -3.98 0.58 -17.34
N LEU A 118 -5.05 1.36 -17.53
CA LEU A 118 -6.05 1.59 -16.49
C LEU A 118 -6.78 0.29 -16.13
N HIS A 119 -7.16 -0.51 -17.13
CA HIS A 119 -7.76 -1.83 -16.94
C HIS A 119 -6.80 -2.77 -16.19
N GLU A 120 -5.56 -2.90 -16.65
CA GLU A 120 -4.52 -3.72 -16.00
C GLU A 120 -4.23 -3.27 -14.56
N TRP A 121 -4.15 -1.96 -14.34
CA TRP A 121 -3.93 -1.38 -13.02
C TRP A 121 -5.10 -1.69 -12.09
N GLY A 122 -6.34 -1.50 -12.55
CA GLY A 122 -7.56 -1.79 -11.79
C GLY A 122 -7.67 -3.26 -11.39
N GLU A 123 -7.50 -4.14 -12.36
CA GLU A 123 -7.50 -5.60 -12.16
C GLU A 123 -6.44 -6.05 -11.15
N SER A 124 -5.21 -5.55 -11.32
CA SER A 124 -4.10 -5.85 -10.41
C SER A 124 -4.35 -5.28 -9.01
N PHE A 125 -4.88 -4.07 -8.93
CA PHE A 125 -5.19 -3.39 -7.68
C PHE A 125 -6.23 -4.17 -6.87
N CYS A 126 -7.36 -4.53 -7.48
CA CYS A 126 -8.46 -5.19 -6.77
C CYS A 126 -8.07 -6.58 -6.26
N ARG A 127 -7.35 -7.38 -7.06
CA ARG A 127 -6.82 -8.69 -6.60
C ARG A 127 -5.84 -8.57 -5.45
N GLU A 128 -4.88 -7.67 -5.58
CA GLU A 128 -3.83 -7.50 -4.56
C GLU A 128 -4.40 -6.90 -3.28
N ARG A 129 -5.39 -5.99 -3.38
CA ARG A 129 -6.13 -5.46 -2.22
C ARG A 129 -6.83 -6.59 -1.47
N ALA A 130 -7.61 -7.41 -2.17
CA ALA A 130 -8.33 -8.53 -1.58
C ALA A 130 -7.37 -9.52 -0.88
N LYS A 131 -6.24 -9.86 -1.52
CA LYS A 131 -5.19 -10.70 -0.94
C LYS A 131 -4.62 -10.11 0.36
N ARG A 132 -4.28 -8.82 0.37
CA ARG A 132 -3.71 -8.15 1.55
C ARG A 132 -4.71 -8.03 2.69
N LEU A 133 -5.97 -7.74 2.38
CA LEU A 133 -7.03 -7.68 3.39
C LEU A 133 -7.34 -9.07 3.97
N ALA A 134 -7.32 -10.12 3.16
CA ALA A 134 -7.43 -11.49 3.66
C ALA A 134 -6.25 -11.86 4.59
N GLN A 135 -5.03 -11.44 4.25
CA GLN A 135 -3.87 -11.61 5.11
C GLN A 135 -4.02 -10.86 6.44
N ILE A 136 -4.43 -9.59 6.40
CA ILE A 136 -4.70 -8.78 7.60
C ILE A 136 -5.74 -9.47 8.47
N LYS A 137 -6.87 -9.87 7.90
CA LYS A 137 -7.93 -10.55 8.65
C LYS A 137 -7.40 -11.82 9.33
N LYS A 138 -6.58 -12.61 8.64
CA LYS A 138 -5.96 -13.82 9.19
C LYS A 138 -5.03 -13.49 10.37
N GLU A 139 -4.20 -12.46 10.24
CA GLU A 139 -3.16 -12.13 11.23
C GLU A 139 -3.66 -11.26 12.40
N CYS A 140 -4.77 -10.55 12.23
CA CYS A 140 -5.35 -9.60 13.20
C CYS A 140 -6.62 -10.09 13.89
N ALA A 141 -7.31 -11.09 13.35
CA ALA A 141 -8.55 -11.64 13.92
C ALA A 141 -8.44 -13.13 14.27
N GLN A 142 -7.23 -13.62 14.53
CA GLN A 142 -7.01 -15.01 14.91
C GLN A 142 -7.55 -15.29 16.33
N ASP A 143 -8.17 -16.46 16.53
CA ASP A 143 -8.57 -16.99 17.84
C ASP A 143 -9.50 -16.09 18.67
N ASP A 144 -10.41 -15.36 18.01
CA ASP A 144 -11.30 -14.35 18.60
C ASP A 144 -10.55 -13.23 19.35
N LYS A 145 -9.24 -13.05 19.15
CA LYS A 145 -8.48 -11.96 19.77
C LYS A 145 -8.57 -10.73 18.89
N PRO A 146 -9.26 -9.65 19.32
CA PRO A 146 -9.25 -8.39 18.60
C PRO A 146 -7.86 -7.77 18.76
N CYS A 147 -7.03 -7.86 17.74
CA CYS A 147 -5.73 -7.21 17.72
C CYS A 147 -5.84 -5.79 17.15
N SER A 148 -4.96 -4.90 17.61
CA SER A 148 -4.77 -3.56 17.05
C SER A 148 -3.77 -3.61 15.90
N GLY A 149 -3.86 -2.68 14.94
CA GLY A 149 -2.85 -2.52 13.90
C GLY A 149 -1.48 -2.05 14.42
N TYR A 150 -1.34 -1.81 15.74
CA TYR A 150 -0.08 -1.56 16.42
C TYR A 150 0.45 -2.79 17.16
N GLY A 151 -0.19 -3.95 16.97
CA GLY A 151 0.24 -5.23 17.53
C GLY A 151 -0.25 -5.50 18.95
N GLU A 152 -1.23 -4.74 19.44
CA GLU A 152 -1.77 -4.91 20.79
C GLU A 152 -2.95 -5.87 20.81
N ASP A 153 -3.06 -6.74 21.81
CA ASP A 153 -4.27 -7.50 22.08
C ASP A 153 -5.27 -6.62 22.85
N CYS A 154 -6.39 -6.26 22.23
CA CYS A 154 -7.39 -5.41 22.88
C CYS A 154 -8.13 -6.11 24.04
N LYS A 155 -8.05 -7.45 24.15
CA LYS A 155 -8.66 -8.22 25.25
C LYS A 155 -7.73 -8.40 26.43
N ASP A 156 -6.46 -8.74 26.21
CA ASP A 156 -5.49 -8.93 27.29
C ASP A 156 -4.06 -8.63 26.81
N GLN A 157 -3.65 -7.37 27.00
CA GLN A 157 -2.33 -6.89 26.58
C GLN A 157 -1.21 -7.23 27.59
N LEU A 158 -1.44 -8.18 28.52
CA LEU A 158 -0.44 -8.54 29.53
C LEU A 158 -0.33 -10.04 29.78
N SER A 159 0.92 -10.50 29.79
CA SER A 159 1.26 -11.77 30.43
C SER A 159 1.44 -11.55 31.93
N ASP A 160 2.18 -10.49 32.30
CA ASP A 160 2.59 -10.16 33.67
C ASP A 160 2.38 -8.66 34.03
N ASP A 161 3.16 -8.12 34.96
CA ASP A 161 3.05 -6.72 35.42
C ASP A 161 3.36 -5.73 34.27
N PRO A 162 2.46 -4.78 33.95
CA PRO A 162 2.64 -3.83 32.85
C PRO A 162 3.83 -2.90 33.04
N SER A 163 4.38 -2.77 34.24
CA SER A 163 5.60 -1.99 34.50
C SER A 163 6.89 -2.72 34.10
N THR A 164 6.80 -4.02 33.80
CA THR A 164 7.94 -4.85 33.37
C THR A 164 7.69 -5.58 32.05
N ASP A 165 6.43 -5.86 31.70
CA ASP A 165 6.04 -6.51 30.45
C ASP A 165 5.83 -5.45 29.36
N ALA A 166 6.82 -5.36 28.46
CA ALA A 166 6.80 -4.45 27.31
C ALA A 166 6.43 -5.16 26.00
N ASP A 167 6.05 -6.44 26.06
CA ASP A 167 5.78 -7.23 24.87
C ASP A 167 4.39 -6.92 24.31
N LEU A 168 4.35 -6.66 23.01
CA LEU A 168 3.11 -6.64 22.26
C LEU A 168 2.59 -8.07 22.07
N LYS A 169 1.32 -8.32 22.41
CA LYS A 169 0.75 -9.68 22.39
C LYS A 169 0.10 -10.09 21.05
N CYS A 170 -0.01 -9.16 20.10
CA CYS A 170 -0.47 -9.40 18.72
C CYS A 170 0.52 -8.87 17.65
N PRO A 171 1.85 -9.11 17.74
CA PRO A 171 2.82 -8.49 16.84
C PRO A 171 2.64 -8.92 15.37
N SER A 172 1.99 -10.06 15.13
CA SER A 172 1.60 -10.54 13.80
C SER A 172 0.68 -9.56 13.08
N CYS A 173 -0.17 -8.80 13.78
CA CYS A 173 -1.07 -7.85 13.14
C CYS A 173 -0.37 -6.57 12.67
N ALA A 174 0.66 -6.12 13.41
CA ALA A 174 1.32 -4.83 13.13
C ALA A 174 1.98 -4.77 11.74
N THR A 175 2.67 -5.85 11.36
CA THR A 175 3.43 -5.93 10.10
C THR A 175 2.54 -5.83 8.84
N PRO A 176 1.52 -6.69 8.63
CA PRO A 176 0.64 -6.61 7.47
C PRO A 176 -0.14 -5.29 7.44
N CYS A 177 -0.55 -4.76 8.59
CA CYS A 177 -1.20 -3.44 8.68
C CYS A 177 -0.29 -2.30 8.21
N GLY A 178 0.97 -2.28 8.66
CA GLY A 178 1.97 -1.32 8.18
C GLY A 178 2.24 -1.43 6.68
N LEU A 179 2.40 -2.66 6.17
CA LEU A 179 2.61 -2.92 4.74
C LEU A 179 1.42 -2.49 3.89
N TYR A 180 0.20 -2.79 4.32
CA TYR A 180 -1.02 -2.38 3.62
C TYR A 180 -1.19 -0.87 3.61
N LYS A 181 -0.97 -0.18 4.75
CA LYS A 181 -1.03 1.29 4.84
C LYS A 181 -0.11 1.95 3.81
N ARG A 182 1.13 1.46 3.67
CA ARG A 182 2.09 1.94 2.66
C ARG A 182 1.63 1.65 1.24
N TRP A 183 1.16 0.43 0.99
CA TRP A 183 0.73 -0.01 -0.34
C TRP A 183 -0.50 0.77 -0.80
N ILE A 184 -1.54 0.88 0.03
CA ILE A 184 -2.78 1.57 -0.32
C ILE A 184 -2.56 3.08 -0.52
N GLY A 185 -1.69 3.70 0.28
CA GLY A 185 -1.29 5.10 0.10
C GLY A 185 -0.59 5.35 -1.24
N ARG A 186 0.28 4.43 -1.70
CA ARG A 186 0.89 4.50 -3.03
C ARG A 186 -0.14 4.33 -4.14
N LYS A 187 -1.04 3.36 -4.00
CA LYS A 187 -2.12 3.11 -4.97
C LYS A 187 -3.07 4.29 -5.10
N LYS A 188 -3.36 5.01 -4.00
CA LYS A 188 -4.10 6.27 -4.06
C LYS A 188 -3.41 7.31 -4.96
N ILE A 189 -2.09 7.48 -4.83
CA ILE A 189 -1.34 8.45 -5.66
C ILE A 189 -1.35 8.04 -7.15
N GLU A 190 -1.23 6.75 -7.43
CA GLU A 190 -1.34 6.23 -8.80
C GLU A 190 -2.72 6.51 -9.39
N PHE A 191 -3.78 6.22 -8.63
CA PHE A 191 -5.15 6.50 -9.01
C PHE A 191 -5.40 8.00 -9.23
N ASP A 192 -5.00 8.87 -8.29
CA ASP A 192 -5.18 10.33 -8.39
C ASP A 192 -4.54 10.88 -9.68
N LYS A 193 -3.42 10.28 -10.16
CA LYS A 193 -2.80 10.64 -11.44
C LYS A 193 -3.58 10.12 -12.66
N GLN A 194 -4.03 8.87 -12.60
CA GLN A 194 -4.84 8.27 -13.67
C GLN A 194 -6.18 9.00 -13.83
N GLU A 195 -6.83 9.35 -12.71
CA GLU A 195 -8.07 10.12 -12.66
C GLU A 195 -7.91 11.50 -13.31
N LYS A 196 -6.85 12.24 -12.95
CA LYS A 196 -6.55 13.55 -13.56
C LYS A 196 -6.34 13.46 -15.07
N ALA A 197 -5.74 12.37 -15.56
CA ALA A 197 -5.51 12.17 -17.00
C ALA A 197 -6.77 11.65 -17.74
N TYR A 198 -7.72 11.04 -17.04
CA TYR A 198 -8.81 10.26 -17.63
C TYR A 198 -9.63 11.03 -18.66
N ASN A 199 -10.11 12.23 -18.30
CA ASN A 199 -10.98 13.02 -19.18
C ASN A 199 -10.27 13.48 -20.46
N GLU A 200 -9.00 13.87 -20.35
CA GLU A 200 -8.19 14.24 -21.52
C GLU A 200 -7.97 13.03 -22.43
N GLN A 201 -7.67 11.86 -21.86
CA GLN A 201 -7.47 10.62 -22.63
C GLN A 201 -8.78 10.14 -23.26
N LYS A 202 -9.92 10.30 -22.58
CA LYS A 202 -11.25 10.02 -23.12
C LYS A 202 -11.56 10.91 -24.33
N ALA A 203 -11.30 12.22 -24.25
CA ALA A 203 -11.48 13.12 -25.39
C ALA A 203 -10.54 12.79 -26.57
N LYS A 204 -9.29 12.42 -26.28
CA LYS A 204 -8.33 11.94 -27.30
C LYS A 204 -8.81 10.65 -27.98
N CYS A 205 -9.37 9.72 -27.22
CA CYS A 205 -9.98 8.49 -27.74
C CYS A 205 -11.02 8.81 -28.82
N GLN A 206 -11.95 9.72 -28.50
CA GLN A 206 -13.04 10.11 -29.40
C GLN A 206 -12.54 10.82 -30.66
N THR A 207 -11.63 11.79 -30.52
CA THR A 207 -11.09 12.54 -31.66
C THR A 207 -10.24 11.67 -32.59
N GLN A 208 -9.47 10.73 -32.06
CA GLN A 208 -8.70 9.76 -32.86
C GLN A 208 -9.57 8.69 -33.51
N SER A 209 -10.76 8.42 -32.96
CA SER A 209 -11.72 7.48 -33.53
C SER A 209 -12.47 8.03 -34.75
N ASN A 210 -12.55 9.36 -34.88
CA ASN A 210 -13.28 10.07 -35.94
C ASN A 210 -12.45 10.32 -37.22
N GLY A 211 -11.21 9.83 -37.31
CA GLY A 211 -10.39 9.90 -38.52
C GLY A 211 -10.50 8.66 -39.40
N ASP A 212 -10.26 8.80 -40.72
CA ASP A 212 -10.32 7.74 -41.75
C ASP A 212 -9.40 6.52 -41.51
N GLN A 213 -8.62 6.50 -40.42
CA GLN A 213 -7.64 5.46 -40.07
C GLN A 213 -7.94 4.70 -38.76
N GLY A 214 -9.06 5.00 -38.09
CA GLY A 214 -9.43 4.39 -36.81
C GLY A 214 -9.68 2.88 -36.89
N ASN A 215 -9.22 2.13 -35.89
CA ASN A 215 -9.51 0.70 -35.78
C ASN A 215 -10.93 0.51 -35.22
N LYS A 216 -11.80 -0.24 -35.93
CA LYS A 216 -13.22 -0.44 -35.56
C LYS A 216 -13.44 -0.81 -34.09
N ALA A 217 -12.61 -1.69 -33.52
CA ALA A 217 -12.75 -2.10 -32.12
C ALA A 217 -12.39 -0.97 -31.13
N GLY A 218 -11.34 -0.20 -31.43
CA GLY A 218 -10.95 0.97 -30.62
C GLY A 218 -12.02 2.06 -30.67
N ASN A 219 -12.61 2.29 -31.84
CA ASN A 219 -13.67 3.28 -32.03
C ASN A 219 -14.95 2.90 -31.26
N VAL A 220 -15.36 1.63 -31.31
CA VAL A 220 -16.49 1.11 -30.52
C VAL A 220 -16.23 1.31 -29.03
N PHE A 221 -15.03 0.93 -28.55
CA PHE A 221 -14.66 1.14 -27.16
C PHE A 221 -14.70 2.63 -26.77
N CYS A 222 -14.12 3.53 -27.57
CA CYS A 222 -14.16 4.96 -27.30
C CYS A 222 -15.60 5.50 -27.19
N GLY A 223 -16.54 4.97 -27.97
CA GLY A 223 -17.97 5.27 -27.83
C GLY A 223 -18.54 4.76 -26.50
N THR A 224 -18.21 3.53 -26.08
CA THR A 224 -18.68 2.99 -24.79
C THR A 224 -18.18 3.79 -23.58
N LEU A 225 -17.05 4.50 -23.69
CA LEU A 225 -16.53 5.35 -22.62
C LEU A 225 -17.48 6.50 -22.24
N GLU A 226 -18.44 6.87 -23.09
CA GLU A 226 -19.47 7.85 -22.76
C GLU A 226 -20.29 7.45 -21.52
N ASN A 227 -20.46 6.13 -21.31
CA ASN A 227 -21.15 5.58 -20.14
C ASN A 227 -20.34 5.70 -18.83
N TYR A 228 -19.06 6.08 -18.91
CA TYR A 228 -18.16 6.22 -17.77
C TYR A 228 -17.62 7.65 -17.72
N LYS A 229 -18.26 8.51 -16.93
CA LYS A 229 -17.89 9.92 -16.73
C LYS A 229 -16.55 10.04 -16.03
N GLU A 230 -16.29 9.16 -15.07
CA GLU A 230 -15.09 9.21 -14.22
C GLU A 230 -14.31 7.90 -14.26
N ALA A 231 -13.00 7.96 -13.95
CA ALA A 231 -12.14 6.78 -13.91
C ALA A 231 -12.65 5.71 -12.94
N LYS A 232 -13.22 6.12 -11.80
CA LYS A 232 -13.79 5.21 -10.80
C LYS A 232 -14.94 4.37 -11.35
N GLU A 233 -15.78 4.95 -12.21
CA GLU A 233 -16.93 4.27 -12.82
C GLU A 233 -16.47 3.20 -13.82
N PHE A 234 -15.42 3.51 -14.59
CA PHE A 234 -14.77 2.54 -15.48
C PHE A 234 -14.20 1.36 -14.68
N LEU A 235 -13.44 1.65 -13.63
CA LEU A 235 -12.80 0.64 -12.79
C LEU A 235 -13.79 -0.23 -12.01
N GLN A 236 -14.93 0.32 -11.58
CA GLN A 236 -15.97 -0.41 -10.85
C GLN A 236 -16.59 -1.54 -11.67
N LYS A 237 -16.55 -1.46 -13.01
CA LYS A 237 -17.09 -2.49 -13.91
C LYS A 237 -16.15 -3.67 -14.13
N LEU A 238 -14.89 -3.54 -13.74
CA LEU A 238 -13.90 -4.61 -13.85
C LEU A 238 -14.33 -5.79 -12.95
N GLY A 239 -14.26 -7.02 -13.46
CA GLY A 239 -14.76 -8.21 -12.78
C GLY A 239 -14.20 -8.35 -11.37
N SER A 240 -12.88 -8.20 -11.23
CA SER A 240 -12.18 -8.27 -9.93
C SER A 240 -12.56 -7.16 -8.94
N CYS A 241 -12.98 -5.99 -9.43
CA CYS A 241 -13.38 -4.83 -8.61
C CYS A 241 -14.89 -4.79 -8.32
N SER A 242 -15.68 -5.47 -9.15
CA SER A 242 -17.13 -5.57 -9.03
C SER A 242 -17.58 -6.60 -7.97
N LYS A 243 -16.64 -7.38 -7.43
CA LYS A 243 -16.89 -8.41 -6.43
C LYS A 243 -16.72 -7.92 -5.01
N ASN A 244 -17.66 -8.32 -4.17
CA ASN A 244 -17.66 -7.97 -2.75
C ASN A 244 -16.60 -8.78 -2.00
N GLU A 245 -15.83 -8.11 -1.15
CA GLU A 245 -15.00 -8.78 -0.15
C GLU A 245 -15.93 -9.38 0.93
N ASN A 246 -16.14 -10.70 0.89
CA ASN A 246 -16.89 -11.49 1.89
C ASN A 246 -18.42 -11.33 1.95
N GLY A 247 -19.10 -10.98 0.86
CA GLY A 247 -20.57 -11.13 0.76
C GLY A 247 -21.43 -10.13 1.56
N VAL A 248 -20.83 -9.19 2.29
CA VAL A 248 -21.53 -8.08 2.96
C VAL A 248 -20.69 -6.81 2.80
N GLY A 249 -20.82 -6.12 1.66
CA GLY A 249 -20.06 -4.89 1.40
C GLY A 249 -20.30 -4.27 0.03
N LYS A 250 -19.98 -2.97 -0.08
CA LYS A 250 -20.01 -2.13 -1.30
C LYS A 250 -18.98 -2.60 -2.34
N THR A 251 -19.22 -2.27 -3.60
CA THR A 251 -18.27 -2.51 -4.70
C THR A 251 -17.01 -1.64 -4.56
N VAL A 252 -15.85 -2.12 -5.02
CA VAL A 252 -14.61 -1.33 -4.99
C VAL A 252 -14.78 -0.12 -5.91
N PHE A 253 -14.30 1.06 -5.49
CA PHE A 253 -14.46 2.36 -6.17
C PHE A 253 -15.85 3.03 -6.13
N GLU A 254 -16.85 2.42 -5.48
CA GLU A 254 -18.14 3.10 -5.22
C GLU A 254 -17.94 4.36 -4.37
N ASN A 255 -17.05 4.25 -3.38
CA ASN A 255 -16.51 5.38 -2.63
C ASN A 255 -14.97 5.29 -2.66
N THR A 256 -14.32 6.26 -3.30
CA THR A 256 -12.86 6.31 -3.42
C THR A 256 -12.19 6.56 -2.06
N GLU A 257 -12.80 7.34 -1.18
CA GLU A 257 -12.31 7.55 0.18
C GLU A 257 -12.29 6.23 0.97
N GLU A 258 -13.37 5.44 0.88
CA GLU A 258 -13.44 4.10 1.50
C GLU A 258 -12.52 3.08 0.81
N THR A 259 -12.26 3.23 -0.49
CA THR A 259 -11.41 2.30 -1.24
C THR A 259 -9.96 2.41 -0.77
N PHE A 260 -9.49 3.64 -0.58
CA PHE A 260 -8.11 3.96 -0.20
C PHE A 260 -7.91 4.17 1.31
N GLN A 261 -8.93 3.91 2.12
CA GLN A 261 -8.82 3.97 3.57
C GLN A 261 -7.94 2.85 4.13
N HIS A 262 -7.50 3.03 5.37
CA HIS A 262 -6.80 1.98 6.10
C HIS A 262 -7.72 0.78 6.40
N ALA A 263 -7.16 -0.42 6.53
CA ALA A 263 -7.97 -1.61 6.80
C ALA A 263 -8.67 -1.49 8.17
N LYS A 264 -9.95 -1.85 8.24
CA LYS A 264 -10.74 -1.74 9.48
C LYS A 264 -10.20 -2.61 10.61
N ASP A 265 -9.69 -3.79 10.27
CA ASP A 265 -9.07 -4.73 11.24
C ASP A 265 -7.73 -4.24 11.78
N CYS A 266 -7.14 -3.21 11.16
CA CYS A 266 -5.92 -2.57 11.65
C CYS A 266 -6.19 -1.35 12.52
N ASN A 267 -7.46 -1.09 12.87
CA ASN A 267 -7.79 0.02 13.74
C ASN A 267 -7.17 -0.15 15.13
N PRO A 268 -6.73 0.94 15.78
CA PRO A 268 -6.35 0.88 17.18
C PRO A 268 -7.53 0.41 18.06
N CYS A 269 -7.21 -0.14 19.22
CA CYS A 269 -8.21 -0.62 20.16
C CYS A 269 -9.16 0.51 20.58
N SER A 270 -10.46 0.22 20.60
CA SER A 270 -11.46 1.13 21.19
C SER A 270 -11.48 1.06 22.71
N LYS A 271 -11.02 -0.07 23.26
CA LYS A 271 -10.89 -0.34 24.69
C LYS A 271 -9.83 -1.42 24.94
N PHE A 272 -9.25 -1.43 26.13
CA PHE A 272 -8.42 -2.52 26.64
C PHE A 272 -9.10 -3.14 27.86
N ASN A 273 -9.21 -4.47 27.94
CA ASN A 273 -9.53 -5.10 29.22
C ASN A 273 -8.24 -5.32 30.01
N VAL A 274 -8.31 -5.05 31.31
CA VAL A 274 -7.17 -5.06 32.23
C VAL A 274 -7.48 -5.97 33.41
N ASN A 275 -6.60 -6.94 33.66
CA ASN A 275 -6.65 -7.73 34.88
C ASN A 275 -5.96 -6.97 36.02
N CYS A 276 -6.75 -6.45 36.96
CA CYS A 276 -6.22 -5.62 38.03
C CYS A 276 -5.32 -6.33 39.04
N LYS A 277 -5.35 -7.68 39.12
CA LYS A 277 -4.38 -8.42 39.95
C LYS A 277 -2.98 -8.33 39.36
N LYS A 278 -2.85 -8.54 38.05
CA LYS A 278 -1.58 -8.46 37.32
C LYS A 278 -1.09 -7.02 37.20
N ALA A 279 -2.00 -6.12 36.84
CA ALA A 279 -1.69 -4.71 36.60
C ALA A 279 -1.47 -3.87 37.87
N LYS A 280 -1.62 -4.47 39.06
CA LYS A 280 -1.53 -3.80 40.36
C LYS A 280 -2.26 -2.46 40.36
N CYS A 281 -3.53 -2.48 39.93
CA CYS A 281 -4.34 -1.28 39.76
C CYS A 281 -4.32 -0.42 41.04
N THR A 282 -3.65 0.73 41.03
CA THR A 282 -3.69 1.70 42.12
C THR A 282 -4.82 2.70 41.86
N SER A 283 -5.84 2.71 42.71
CA SER A 283 -6.98 3.63 42.67
C SER A 283 -6.60 5.02 43.20
N ALA A 284 -5.63 5.68 42.55
CA ALA A 284 -5.14 6.99 42.98
C ALA A 284 -6.12 8.15 42.65
N ASP A 285 -7.03 7.99 41.69
CA ASP A 285 -7.99 9.03 41.27
C ASP A 285 -9.44 8.67 41.60
N LYS A 286 -10.12 9.53 42.37
CA LYS A 286 -11.53 9.38 42.79
C LYS A 286 -12.54 9.33 41.63
N LYS A 287 -12.13 9.63 40.39
CA LYS A 287 -13.00 9.71 39.19
C LYS A 287 -12.97 8.49 38.27
N VAL A 288 -11.91 7.66 38.31
CA VAL A 288 -11.81 6.44 37.50
C VAL A 288 -11.78 5.25 38.45
N THR A 289 -12.90 4.54 38.52
CA THR A 289 -13.02 3.35 39.33
C THR A 289 -12.35 2.17 38.61
N CYS A 290 -11.05 1.98 38.84
CA CYS A 290 -10.40 0.68 38.61
C CYS A 290 -10.88 -0.32 39.68
N ASN A 291 -12.20 -0.49 39.82
CA ASN A 291 -12.84 -1.31 40.86
C ASN A 291 -12.79 -2.78 40.47
N GLY A 292 -11.58 -3.33 40.44
CA GLY A 292 -11.35 -4.77 40.56
C GLY A 292 -11.35 -5.20 42.03
N ASN A 293 -12.21 -4.62 42.88
CA ASN A 293 -12.27 -5.00 44.30
C ASN A 293 -12.74 -6.46 44.36
N ASN A 294 -11.82 -7.35 44.68
CA ASN A 294 -11.89 -8.82 44.64
C ASN A 294 -11.44 -9.48 43.31
N GLY A 295 -10.56 -8.84 42.55
CA GLY A 295 -9.77 -9.55 41.53
C GLY A 295 -10.42 -9.71 40.16
N GLY A 296 -11.34 -8.82 39.80
CA GLY A 296 -12.00 -8.79 38.49
C GLY A 296 -11.23 -8.03 37.41
N THR A 297 -11.66 -8.21 36.17
CA THR A 297 -11.22 -7.48 34.97
C THR A 297 -11.90 -6.11 34.90
N THR A 298 -11.16 -5.05 34.58
CA THR A 298 -11.68 -3.70 34.28
C THR A 298 -11.47 -3.35 32.80
N THR A 299 -12.02 -2.23 32.33
CA THR A 299 -11.89 -1.76 30.96
C THR A 299 -11.38 -0.33 30.92
N ILE A 300 -10.34 -0.07 30.12
CA ILE A 300 -9.84 1.27 29.81
C ILE A 300 -10.42 1.72 28.49
N THR A 301 -10.94 2.95 28.44
CA THR A 301 -11.49 3.60 27.25
C THR A 301 -10.93 5.01 27.10
N ALA A 302 -11.17 5.63 25.94
CA ALA A 302 -10.80 7.03 25.69
C ALA A 302 -11.36 8.03 26.73
N LYS A 303 -12.52 7.74 27.35
CA LYS A 303 -13.15 8.62 28.36
C LYS A 303 -12.37 8.65 29.68
N ASP A 304 -11.66 7.57 30.01
CA ASP A 304 -10.89 7.46 31.25
C ASP A 304 -9.64 8.35 31.22
N ILE A 305 -9.17 8.68 30.02
CA ILE A 305 -8.05 9.60 29.78
C ILE A 305 -8.55 11.06 29.77
N GLU A 306 -9.70 11.31 29.17
CA GLU A 306 -10.25 12.67 29.00
C GLU A 306 -10.55 13.39 30.32
N ASN A 307 -10.85 12.63 31.38
CA ASN A 307 -11.20 13.17 32.70
C ASN A 307 -10.01 13.28 33.68
N LYS A 308 -8.78 12.98 33.23
CA LYS A 308 -7.57 13.01 34.06
C LYS A 308 -6.94 14.40 34.13
N THR A 309 -6.42 14.73 35.30
CA THR A 309 -5.69 15.99 35.56
C THR A 309 -4.20 15.91 35.24
N ASP A 310 -3.64 14.71 35.15
CA ASP A 310 -2.20 14.45 34.88
C ASP A 310 -1.96 13.99 33.42
N VAL A 311 -2.57 14.71 32.48
CA VAL A 311 -2.45 14.44 31.04
C VAL A 311 -1.46 15.39 30.38
N ASN A 312 -0.58 14.84 29.55
CA ASN A 312 0.36 15.61 28.72
C ASN A 312 0.12 15.19 27.28
N ASN A 313 0.27 16.17 26.41
CA ASN A 313 0.10 15.99 24.99
C ASN A 313 1.43 15.61 24.36
N ILE A 314 1.47 14.48 23.67
CA ILE A 314 2.54 14.13 22.74
C ILE A 314 2.11 14.60 21.36
N VAL A 315 2.98 15.36 20.70
CA VAL A 315 2.78 15.79 19.32
C VAL A 315 3.77 15.02 18.45
N MET A 316 3.29 14.37 17.38
CA MET A 316 4.12 13.66 16.42
C MET A 316 3.90 14.20 15.01
N LEU A 317 4.98 14.46 14.29
CA LEU A 317 4.94 14.76 12.86
C LEU A 317 5.08 13.46 12.06
N VAL A 318 4.10 13.14 11.22
CA VAL A 318 4.14 11.97 10.35
C VAL A 318 4.20 12.44 8.91
N SER A 319 5.20 12.01 8.14
CA SER A 319 5.27 12.40 6.73
C SER A 319 4.09 11.82 5.95
N ASP A 320 3.41 12.66 5.18
CA ASP A 320 2.20 12.29 4.43
C ASP A 320 2.16 13.03 3.08
N ASN A 321 1.29 12.58 2.18
CA ASN A 321 1.13 13.13 0.83
C ASN A 321 -0.11 14.04 0.69
N VAL A 322 -0.76 14.41 1.80
CA VAL A 322 -1.96 15.25 1.78
C VAL A 322 -1.57 16.67 1.38
N GLU A 323 -2.13 17.16 0.27
CA GLU A 323 -1.78 18.46 -0.32
C GLU A 323 -2.25 19.68 0.50
N ASN A 324 -3.11 19.53 1.52
CA ASN A 324 -3.72 20.66 2.25
C ASN A 324 -4.07 20.35 3.72
N VAL A 325 -3.07 20.18 4.60
CA VAL A 325 -3.25 20.39 6.05
C VAL A 325 -2.03 21.14 6.57
N PHE A 326 -1.87 22.39 6.12
CA PHE A 326 -0.68 23.21 6.38
C PHE A 326 -0.98 24.45 7.25
N GLU A 327 -2.13 24.48 7.92
CA GLU A 327 -2.38 25.49 8.95
C GLU A 327 -1.72 25.05 10.26
N HIS A 328 -0.62 25.72 10.62
CA HIS A 328 -0.11 25.89 12.00
C HIS A 328 0.93 24.92 12.61
N VAL A 329 1.76 24.20 11.85
CA VAL A 329 2.67 23.21 12.50
C VAL A 329 4.16 23.51 12.40
N LEU A 330 4.61 24.19 11.35
CA LEU A 330 5.99 24.60 11.17
C LEU A 330 5.98 26.03 10.64
N ASP A 331 6.97 26.83 11.04
CA ASP A 331 7.18 28.16 10.45
C ASP A 331 7.14 28.02 8.92
N GLU A 332 6.41 28.90 8.24
CA GLU A 332 6.08 28.81 6.81
C GLU A 332 7.36 28.63 5.95
N CYS A 333 8.49 29.13 6.46
CA CYS A 333 9.83 29.02 5.90
C CYS A 333 10.43 27.59 5.94
N VAL A 334 10.16 26.79 6.98
CA VAL A 334 10.75 25.44 7.17
C VAL A 334 10.12 24.40 6.23
N LEU A 335 8.82 24.53 6.01
CA LEU A 335 8.04 23.64 5.15
C LEU A 335 8.37 23.84 3.66
N GLY A 336 8.65 25.09 3.27
CA GLY A 336 9.05 25.46 1.91
C GLY A 336 10.33 24.74 1.48
N ASP A 337 11.33 24.65 2.36
CA ASP A 337 12.63 24.07 2.03
C ASP A 337 12.62 22.54 1.95
N CYS A 338 11.86 21.85 2.82
CA CYS A 338 11.68 20.40 2.73
C CYS A 338 10.86 19.96 1.51
N LYS A 339 9.88 20.77 1.11
CA LYS A 339 9.10 20.56 -0.12
C LYS A 339 9.95 20.85 -1.37
N SER A 340 10.71 21.94 -1.36
CA SER A 340 11.60 22.36 -2.46
C SER A 340 12.78 21.41 -2.67
N SER A 341 13.30 20.82 -1.61
CA SER A 341 14.29 19.73 -1.70
C SER A 341 13.70 18.41 -2.21
N GLY A 342 12.37 18.30 -2.24
CA GLY A 342 11.65 17.11 -2.68
C GLY A 342 11.90 15.87 -1.84
N ILE A 343 12.28 16.03 -0.56
CA ILE A 343 12.43 14.93 0.40
C ILE A 343 11.04 14.47 0.86
N PHE A 344 10.21 15.42 1.29
CA PHE A 344 8.86 15.18 1.80
C PHE A 344 7.85 15.97 0.96
N LYS A 345 6.64 15.44 0.83
CA LYS A 345 5.53 16.15 0.17
C LYS A 345 4.67 16.94 1.15
N GLY A 346 4.62 16.48 2.40
CA GLY A 346 3.89 17.09 3.49
C GLY A 346 4.11 16.34 4.79
N PHE A 347 3.58 16.90 5.86
CA PHE A 347 3.51 16.29 7.16
C PHE A 347 2.10 16.46 7.71
N ARG A 348 1.62 15.46 8.43
CA ARG A 348 0.44 15.58 9.29
C ARG A 348 0.87 15.61 10.74
N LYS A 349 0.08 16.29 11.57
CA LYS A 349 0.26 16.36 13.01
C LYS A 349 -0.65 15.34 13.69
N GLU A 350 -0.07 14.40 14.41
CA GLU A 350 -0.80 13.46 15.26
C GLU A 350 -0.63 13.91 16.71
N GLN A 351 -1.74 14.23 17.38
CA GLN A 351 -1.74 14.69 18.77
C GLN A 351 -2.34 13.61 19.66
N TRP A 352 -1.62 13.27 20.73
CA TRP A 352 -1.95 12.20 21.64
C TRP A 352 -2.02 12.72 23.07
N LYS A 353 -3.20 12.62 23.69
CA LYS A 353 -3.38 12.86 25.13
C LYS A 353 -3.04 11.59 25.87
N CYS A 354 -1.98 11.60 26.66
CA CYS A 354 -1.52 10.43 27.40
C CYS A 354 -1.68 10.61 28.91
N GLY A 355 -2.03 9.53 29.60
CA GLY A 355 -2.11 9.50 31.06
C GLY A 355 -2.09 8.09 31.63
N LYS A 356 -1.73 7.96 32.91
CA LYS A 356 -1.67 6.67 33.61
C LYS A 356 -3.06 6.24 34.10
N VAL A 357 -3.59 5.14 33.59
CA VAL A 357 -4.91 4.58 33.93
C VAL A 357 -4.77 3.09 34.27
N CYS A 358 -5.26 2.69 35.44
CA CYS A 358 -5.27 1.29 35.92
C CYS A 358 -3.93 0.52 35.72
N GLY A 359 -2.79 1.17 35.96
CA GLY A 359 -1.46 0.56 35.83
C GLY A 359 -0.77 0.73 34.47
N TYR A 360 -1.44 1.35 33.49
CA TYR A 360 -0.90 1.59 32.15
C TYR A 360 -0.82 3.08 31.81
N VAL A 361 0.22 3.49 31.09
CA VAL A 361 0.24 4.73 30.33
C VAL A 361 -0.43 4.48 28.99
N VAL A 362 -1.58 5.11 28.80
CA VAL A 362 -2.42 5.00 27.60
C VAL A 362 -2.65 6.37 27.00
N CYS A 363 -2.76 6.40 25.67
CA CYS A 363 -2.88 7.62 24.89
C CYS A 363 -4.14 7.59 24.01
N LYS A 364 -4.88 8.70 23.97
CA LYS A 364 -6.03 8.94 23.08
C LYS A 364 -5.61 9.92 21.98
N SER A 365 -5.98 9.62 20.73
CA SER A 365 -5.79 10.55 19.62
C SER A 365 -6.77 11.73 19.73
N GLU A 366 -6.29 12.97 19.61
CA GLU A 366 -7.15 14.18 19.60
C GLU A 366 -7.71 14.49 18.20
N ASN A 367 -6.86 14.44 17.18
CA ASN A 367 -7.16 14.97 15.84
C ASN A 367 -6.93 13.92 14.75
N GLY A 368 -7.66 12.79 14.82
CA GLY A 368 -7.71 11.89 13.66
C GLY A 368 -8.46 12.58 12.52
N ASN A 369 -7.87 12.66 11.33
CA ASN A 369 -8.50 13.20 10.09
C ASN A 369 -9.66 12.33 9.56
N GLY A 370 -10.51 11.81 10.46
CA GLY A 370 -11.70 11.03 10.17
C GLY A 370 -12.51 10.86 11.44
N ARG A 371 -13.84 10.99 11.32
CA ARG A 371 -14.82 10.80 12.42
C ARG A 371 -14.65 9.46 13.17
N GLU A 372 -13.98 8.46 12.58
CA GLU A 372 -13.79 7.13 13.15
C GLU A 372 -12.69 7.00 14.22
N ASN A 373 -11.79 7.99 14.41
CA ASN A 373 -10.68 7.89 15.37
C ASN A 373 -10.93 8.52 16.74
N GLN A 374 -12.10 9.16 16.96
CA GLN A 374 -12.37 9.96 18.16
C GLN A 374 -12.41 9.19 19.49
N ASN A 375 -12.37 7.85 19.45
CA ASN A 375 -12.45 6.98 20.64
C ASN A 375 -11.38 5.88 20.67
N LYS A 376 -10.33 5.98 19.84
CA LYS A 376 -9.29 4.96 19.77
C LYS A 376 -8.16 5.29 20.74
N ILE A 377 -7.65 4.26 21.41
CA ILE A 377 -6.57 4.35 22.38
C ILE A 377 -5.40 3.45 21.96
N ILE A 378 -4.22 3.81 22.43
CA ILE A 378 -2.96 3.10 22.20
C ILE A 378 -2.17 3.10 23.51
N THR A 379 -1.48 2.00 23.82
CA THR A 379 -0.52 1.98 24.92
C THR A 379 0.73 2.77 24.56
N ILE A 380 1.48 3.25 25.57
CA ILE A 380 2.75 3.93 25.31
C ILE A 380 3.73 3.05 24.51
N ARG A 381 3.72 1.73 24.75
CA ARG A 381 4.53 0.77 24.00
C ARG A 381 4.14 0.69 22.52
N GLY A 382 2.84 0.66 22.22
CA GLY A 382 2.33 0.72 20.84
C GLY A 382 2.68 2.07 20.17
N LEU A 383 2.62 3.17 20.92
CA LEU A 383 2.96 4.51 20.41
C LEU A 383 4.45 4.64 20.06
N VAL A 384 5.34 4.07 20.88
CA VAL A 384 6.78 3.99 20.60
C VAL A 384 7.02 3.23 19.29
N GLU A 385 6.36 2.08 19.10
CA GLU A 385 6.49 1.30 17.87
C GLU A 385 6.03 2.07 16.63
N HIS A 386 4.87 2.73 16.74
CA HIS A 386 4.36 3.61 15.69
C HIS A 386 5.34 4.75 15.39
N TRP A 387 5.91 5.40 16.41
CA TRP A 387 6.88 6.48 16.22
C TRP A 387 8.15 5.98 15.52
N VAL A 388 8.73 4.86 15.98
CA VAL A 388 9.96 4.29 15.41
C VAL A 388 9.75 3.88 13.95
N HIS A 389 8.61 3.28 13.62
CA HIS A 389 8.25 2.96 12.24
C HIS A 389 8.27 4.21 11.34
N ASN A 390 7.59 5.29 11.74
CA ASN A 390 7.55 6.53 10.95
C ASN A 390 8.93 7.22 10.89
N PHE A 391 9.69 7.21 12.00
CA PHE A 391 11.04 7.75 12.05
C PHE A 391 11.97 7.06 11.04
N LEU A 392 11.96 5.73 11.01
CA LEU A 392 12.82 4.96 10.11
C LEU A 392 12.43 5.14 8.64
N GLU A 393 11.14 5.24 8.34
CA GLU A 393 10.69 5.56 6.97
C GLU A 393 11.20 6.91 6.50
N ASP A 394 11.07 7.94 7.33
CA ASP A 394 11.54 9.29 7.05
C ASP A 394 13.06 9.35 6.92
N TYR A 395 13.77 8.70 7.84
CA TYR A 395 15.22 8.57 7.81
C TYR A 395 15.70 7.95 6.49
N ASN A 396 15.04 6.91 6.00
CA ASN A 396 15.41 6.27 4.75
C ASN A 396 15.13 7.17 3.53
N LYS A 397 14.04 7.93 3.52
CA LYS A 397 13.78 8.95 2.47
C LYS A 397 14.87 10.02 2.45
N ILE A 398 15.26 10.52 3.63
CA ILE A 398 16.35 11.49 3.79
C ILE A 398 17.68 10.90 3.30
N ARG A 399 18.04 9.69 3.75
CA ARG A 399 19.28 9.00 3.37
C ARG A 399 19.38 8.81 1.87
N LYS A 400 18.30 8.40 1.20
CA LYS A 400 18.24 8.27 -0.26
C LYS A 400 18.54 9.60 -0.95
N LYS A 401 17.92 10.69 -0.49
CA LYS A 401 18.10 12.03 -1.06
C LYS A 401 19.51 12.57 -0.82
N LEU A 402 20.07 12.38 0.38
CA LEU A 402 21.47 12.69 0.70
C LEU A 402 22.43 11.97 -0.24
N ASN A 403 22.25 10.66 -0.45
CA ASN A 403 23.10 9.89 -1.35
C ASN A 403 23.08 10.42 -2.80
N LEU A 404 21.92 10.89 -3.28
CA LEU A 404 21.80 11.52 -4.60
C LEU A 404 22.50 12.89 -4.66
N CYS A 405 22.40 13.71 -3.62
CA CYS A 405 23.10 15.00 -3.54
C CYS A 405 24.63 14.81 -3.60
N VAL A 406 25.16 13.85 -2.83
CA VAL A 406 26.58 13.50 -2.79
C VAL A 406 27.06 12.99 -4.15
N LYS A 407 26.33 12.06 -4.78
CA LYS A 407 26.69 11.50 -6.10
C LYS A 407 26.70 12.55 -7.22
N ASN A 408 25.78 13.50 -7.17
CA ASN A 408 25.66 14.54 -8.20
C ASN A 408 26.64 15.71 -8.01
N ARG A 409 27.59 15.63 -7.07
CA ARG A 409 28.54 16.71 -6.70
C ARG A 409 27.85 18.06 -6.46
N LYS A 410 26.59 18.04 -6.01
CA LYS A 410 25.87 19.25 -5.59
C LYS A 410 26.32 19.60 -4.17
N ASP A 411 26.49 20.88 -3.88
CA ASP A 411 26.85 21.37 -2.54
C ASP A 411 25.86 20.77 -1.50
N PRO A 412 26.33 20.13 -0.41
CA PRO A 412 25.50 19.55 0.66
C PRO A 412 24.48 20.52 1.27
N LYS A 413 24.65 21.83 1.06
CA LYS A 413 23.63 22.86 1.34
C LYS A 413 22.25 22.53 0.74
N CYS A 414 22.20 21.71 -0.31
CA CYS A 414 20.97 21.36 -1.03
C CYS A 414 19.83 20.84 -0.13
N ILE A 415 20.12 20.19 1.01
CA ILE A 415 19.08 19.66 1.92
C ILE A 415 19.38 19.80 3.42
N LYS A 416 20.52 20.40 3.79
CA LYS A 416 20.99 20.48 5.18
C LYS A 416 19.93 21.06 6.12
N TYR A 417 19.34 22.19 5.75
CA TYR A 417 18.36 22.88 6.59
C TYR A 417 17.10 22.06 6.86
N CYS A 418 16.60 21.34 5.85
CA CYS A 418 15.46 20.44 6.00
C CYS A 418 15.78 19.28 6.97
N VAL A 419 16.95 18.66 6.81
CA VAL A 419 17.37 17.53 7.67
C VAL A 419 17.60 17.99 9.10
N ASP A 420 18.31 19.11 9.30
CA ASP A 420 18.58 19.67 10.63
C ASP A 420 17.26 19.98 11.35
N THR A 421 16.28 20.55 10.65
CA THR A 421 14.99 20.86 11.25
C THR A 421 14.18 19.62 11.56
N TRP A 422 14.12 18.65 10.64
CA TRP A 422 13.44 17.37 10.89
C TRP A 422 14.05 16.64 12.10
N ILE A 423 15.38 16.60 12.23
CA ILE A 423 16.06 15.99 13.39
C ILE A 423 15.69 16.71 14.69
N ASN A 424 15.66 18.05 14.68
CA ASN A 424 15.33 18.83 15.87
C ASN A 424 13.90 18.57 16.34
N GLU A 425 12.94 18.49 15.42
CA GLU A 425 11.57 18.12 15.76
C GLU A 425 11.49 16.69 16.29
N LYS A 426 12.12 15.71 15.61
CA LYS A 426 12.13 14.32 16.09
C LYS A 426 12.76 14.17 17.47
N ARG A 427 13.77 14.99 17.80
CA ARG A 427 14.36 15.01 19.15
C ARG A 427 13.36 15.47 20.21
N LYS A 428 12.57 16.51 19.92
CA LYS A 428 11.51 16.99 20.83
C LYS A 428 10.42 15.93 21.03
N GLU A 429 9.97 15.31 19.94
CA GLU A 429 8.98 14.23 19.98
C GLU A 429 9.48 13.05 20.83
N TRP A 430 10.72 12.62 20.58
CA TRP A 430 11.33 11.50 21.29
C TRP A 430 11.48 11.75 22.78
N GLN A 431 11.81 12.98 23.18
CA GLN A 431 11.90 13.36 24.59
C GLN A 431 10.54 13.19 25.29
N GLN A 432 9.45 13.67 24.67
CA GLN A 432 8.09 13.53 25.22
C GLN A 432 7.64 12.07 25.32
N ILE A 433 7.94 11.26 24.30
CA ILE A 433 7.60 9.83 24.28
C ILE A 433 8.38 9.07 25.34
N THR A 434 9.67 9.34 25.47
CA THR A 434 10.55 8.66 26.43
C THR A 434 10.17 8.99 27.87
N GLU A 435 9.79 10.25 28.15
CA GLU A 435 9.27 10.65 29.46
C GLU A 435 8.04 9.80 29.85
N ARG A 436 7.07 9.67 28.94
CA ARG A 436 5.88 8.84 29.18
C ARG A 436 6.17 7.35 29.24
N LEU A 437 7.15 6.87 28.48
CA LEU A 437 7.58 5.47 28.54
C LEU A 437 8.21 5.16 29.90
N ASN A 438 9.02 6.07 30.44
CA ASN A 438 9.66 5.91 31.74
C ASN A 438 8.67 6.01 32.91
N GLU A 439 7.53 6.66 32.76
CA GLU A 439 6.44 6.60 33.75
C GLU A 439 5.80 5.20 33.86
N GLN A 440 5.87 4.42 32.78
CA GLN A 440 5.39 3.05 32.73
C GLN A 440 6.46 2.07 33.22
N TYR A 441 7.66 2.16 32.65
CA TYR A 441 8.74 1.16 32.81
C TYR A 441 9.93 1.69 33.61
N LYS A 442 9.68 2.52 34.63
CA LYS A 442 10.74 3.17 35.40
C LYS A 442 11.70 2.14 35.99
N ASN A 443 12.99 2.28 35.70
CA ASN A 443 14.05 1.56 36.39
C ASN A 443 14.96 2.58 37.08
N ASP A 444 14.89 2.65 38.41
CA ASP A 444 15.62 3.62 39.21
C ASP A 444 17.15 3.49 39.10
N ASN A 445 17.65 2.32 38.69
CA ASN A 445 19.08 2.07 38.53
C ASN A 445 19.58 2.33 37.10
N GLN A 446 18.70 2.26 36.09
CA GLN A 446 19.05 2.45 34.67
C GLN A 446 17.88 3.08 33.89
N PRO A 447 17.78 4.42 33.85
CA PRO A 447 16.66 5.13 33.22
C PRO A 447 16.45 4.80 31.73
N ASP A 448 17.51 4.44 31.00
CA ASP A 448 17.48 4.17 29.56
C ASP A 448 17.30 2.67 29.21
N TYR A 449 17.30 1.79 30.21
CA TYR A 449 17.28 0.34 29.99
C TYR A 449 16.03 -0.12 29.23
N SER A 450 14.86 0.41 29.62
CA SER A 450 13.57 0.06 29.04
C SER A 450 13.47 0.49 27.58
N VAL A 451 13.97 1.70 27.26
CA VAL A 451 14.06 2.20 25.88
C VAL A 451 14.96 1.31 25.04
N LYS A 452 16.16 1.00 25.55
CA LYS A 452 17.16 0.19 24.83
C LYS A 452 16.61 -1.20 24.49
N THR A 453 16.02 -1.88 25.46
CA THR A 453 15.46 -3.23 25.28
C THR A 453 14.36 -3.24 24.22
N ILE A 454 13.43 -2.29 24.29
CA ILE A 454 12.34 -2.15 23.31
C ILE A 454 12.90 -1.93 21.89
N LEU A 455 13.92 -1.09 21.74
CA LEU A 455 14.53 -0.82 20.43
C LEU A 455 15.32 -2.02 19.90
N GLU A 456 16.08 -2.73 20.74
CA GLU A 456 16.83 -3.93 20.36
C GLU A 456 15.93 -5.04 19.82
N GLU A 457 14.72 -5.19 20.38
CA GLU A 457 13.73 -6.14 19.86
C GLU A 457 13.01 -5.64 18.61
N LEU A 458 12.73 -4.35 18.56
CA LEU A 458 11.90 -3.77 17.51
C LEU A 458 12.67 -3.64 16.20
N ILE A 459 13.89 -3.08 16.24
CA ILE A 459 14.68 -2.78 15.04
C ILE A 459 14.82 -4.00 14.10
N PRO A 460 15.19 -5.20 14.56
CA PRO A 460 15.33 -6.37 13.67
C PRO A 460 14.01 -6.82 13.03
N LYS A 461 12.86 -6.55 13.67
CA LYS A 461 11.52 -6.90 13.20
C LYS A 461 10.99 -5.89 12.18
N ILE A 462 11.56 -4.69 12.13
CA ILE A 462 11.15 -3.67 11.18
C ILE A 462 11.70 -4.00 9.78
N ALA A 463 10.79 -4.43 8.93
CA ALA A 463 10.97 -4.51 7.49
C ALA A 463 10.85 -3.09 6.90
N VAL A 464 11.98 -2.49 6.50
CA VAL A 464 11.98 -1.25 5.72
C VAL A 464 12.08 -1.57 4.25
N VAL A 465 11.19 -1.01 3.44
CA VAL A 465 11.20 -1.20 1.99
C VAL A 465 12.16 -0.21 1.34
N ASN A 466 13.06 -0.70 0.49
CA ASN A 466 13.94 0.15 -0.32
C ASN A 466 13.32 0.50 -1.68
N ASP A 467 14.08 1.21 -2.51
CA ASP A 467 13.64 1.77 -3.79
C ASP A 467 13.26 0.74 -4.86
N GLN A 468 13.57 -0.53 -4.63
CA GLN A 468 13.27 -1.65 -5.52
C GLN A 468 12.14 -2.54 -4.95
N ASP A 469 11.40 -2.04 -3.96
CA ASP A 469 10.43 -2.81 -3.20
C ASP A 469 11.03 -4.02 -2.45
N ASN A 470 12.36 -4.06 -2.29
CA ASN A 470 13.02 -5.09 -1.51
C ASN A 470 12.89 -4.74 -0.01
N VAL A 471 12.51 -5.74 0.77
CA VAL A 471 12.45 -5.66 2.23
C VAL A 471 13.88 -5.74 2.78
N ILE A 472 14.35 -4.64 3.36
CA ILE A 472 15.53 -4.62 4.23
C ILE A 472 15.04 -4.96 5.63
N LYS A 473 15.46 -6.10 6.15
CA LYS A 473 15.43 -6.33 7.60
C LYS A 473 16.55 -5.51 8.21
N LEU A 474 16.25 -4.70 9.22
CA LEU A 474 17.27 -3.92 9.95
C LEU A 474 18.02 -4.77 10.99
N SER A 475 18.07 -6.10 10.81
CA SER A 475 18.77 -7.06 11.67
C SER A 475 20.28 -6.96 11.54
#